data_AF-A0A016TZR3-F1
#
_entry.id   AF-A0A016TZR3-F1
#
_cell.length_a   1.000
_cell.length_b   1.000
_cell.length_c   1.000
_cell.angle_alpha   90.00
_cell.angle_beta   90.00
_cell.angle_gamma   90.00
#
_symmetry.space_group_name_H-M   'P 1'
#
loop_
_entity.id
_entity.type
_entity.pdbx_description
1 polymer ?
#
loop_
_entity_poly.entity_id
_entity_poly.type
_entity_poly.pdbx_seq_one_letter_code
_entity_poly.pdbx_strand_id
1 'polypeptide(L)'
;MPEPRPKCIKKVLHAGKGAVPDYRTGTKALFHYETLKPKDPVKPEVGMPESRDDYDVIDNTRRSWPGGYGKPLELIFGKKFQLPVFETCLRSMLVDEVSQFDIELSELCTYPMVSKKLRDLAKPHDKGHSHGHDSHMCAAALSAGTGYDELDELMRDPRPLRFIFHLLSVTQPEEYEAEGWQLTSEEKMQSVETLRLQGNQLFSQYHWAVN
;
A
#
# COMPACT_ATOMS: atom_id res chain seq x y z
N MET A 1 14.98 28.74 -16.21
CA MET A 1 14.57 27.32 -16.19
C MET A 1 13.10 27.30 -15.83
N PRO A 2 12.20 26.67 -16.61
CA PRO A 2 10.82 26.49 -16.14
C PRO A 2 10.82 25.64 -14.86
N GLU A 3 9.94 25.99 -13.92
CA GLU A 3 9.72 25.21 -12.69
C GLU A 3 9.42 23.74 -13.03
N PRO A 4 9.99 22.76 -12.31
CA PRO A 4 9.69 21.36 -12.55
C PRO A 4 8.22 21.08 -12.28
N ARG A 5 7.55 20.40 -13.22
CA ARG A 5 6.13 20.04 -13.09
C ARG A 5 5.91 19.20 -11.81
N PRO A 6 4.88 19.49 -10.99
CA PRO A 6 4.58 18.68 -9.83
C PRO A 6 4.25 17.25 -10.26
N LYS A 7 4.89 16.28 -9.62
CA LYS A 7 4.71 14.85 -9.92
C LYS A 7 3.43 14.24 -9.34
N CYS A 8 2.79 14.98 -8.44
CA CYS A 8 1.57 14.60 -7.76
C CYS A 8 0.78 15.86 -7.42
N ILE A 9 -0.50 15.92 -7.80
CA ILE A 9 -1.39 17.04 -7.52
C ILE A 9 -2.51 16.56 -6.60
N LYS A 10 -2.61 17.17 -5.42
CA LYS A 10 -3.63 16.83 -4.41
C LYS A 10 -4.85 17.74 -4.54
N LYS A 11 -6.05 17.16 -4.41
CA LYS A 11 -7.32 17.86 -4.22
C LYS A 11 -8.10 17.21 -3.08
N VAL A 12 -8.38 17.96 -2.03
CA VAL A 12 -9.21 17.49 -0.90
C VAL A 12 -10.66 17.42 -1.35
N LEU A 13 -11.28 16.25 -1.19
CA LEU A 13 -12.71 16.01 -1.50
C LEU A 13 -13.56 16.11 -0.23
N HIS A 14 -13.03 15.63 0.89
CA HIS A 14 -13.62 15.78 2.22
C HIS A 14 -12.50 16.09 3.21
N ALA A 15 -12.65 17.19 3.94
CA ALA A 15 -11.67 17.57 4.96
C ALA A 15 -11.68 16.56 6.12
N GLY A 16 -10.50 16.15 6.56
CA GLY A 16 -10.37 15.34 7.76
C GLY A 16 -10.51 16.16 9.04
N LYS A 17 -10.19 15.53 10.16
CA LYS A 17 -10.35 16.09 11.52
C LYS A 17 -9.02 16.15 12.26
N GLY A 18 -8.92 17.13 13.16
CA GLY A 18 -7.76 17.28 14.04
C GLY A 18 -6.54 17.91 13.36
N ALA A 19 -5.37 17.62 13.90
CA ALA A 19 -4.09 18.05 13.35
C ALA A 19 -3.48 16.96 12.47
N VAL A 20 -2.55 17.35 11.59
CA VAL A 20 -1.79 16.39 10.79
C VAL A 20 -1.00 15.49 11.72
N PRO A 21 -1.16 14.16 11.63
CA PRO A 21 -0.39 13.22 12.44
C PRO A 21 1.12 13.36 12.22
N ASP A 22 1.92 13.02 13.23
CA ASP A 22 3.36 12.87 13.03
C ASP A 22 3.65 11.55 12.31
N TYR A 23 4.13 11.65 11.07
CA TYR A 23 4.43 10.51 10.21
C TYR A 23 5.93 10.17 10.28
N ARG A 24 6.35 9.46 11.33
CA ARG A 24 7.72 8.96 11.48
C ARG A 24 7.86 7.51 11.03
N THR A 25 9.10 7.03 10.89
CA THR A 25 9.37 5.60 10.60
C THR A 25 8.66 4.71 11.62
N GLY A 26 7.98 3.67 11.12
CA GLY A 26 7.15 2.78 11.92
C GLY A 26 5.71 3.26 12.13
N THR A 27 5.35 4.48 11.74
CA THR A 27 3.95 4.93 11.82
C THR A 27 3.09 4.04 10.92
N LYS A 28 1.93 3.62 11.41
CA LYS A 28 0.97 2.81 10.64
C LYS A 28 -0.20 3.67 10.19
N ALA A 29 -0.52 3.65 8.91
CA ALA A 29 -1.73 4.25 8.35
C ALA A 29 -2.68 3.17 7.86
N LEU A 30 -3.94 3.24 8.29
CA LEU A 30 -5.04 2.43 7.80
C LEU A 30 -5.90 3.26 6.85
N PHE A 31 -6.11 2.79 5.62
CA PHE A 31 -6.80 3.59 4.61
C PHE A 31 -7.54 2.74 3.58
N HIS A 32 -8.55 3.34 2.96
CA HIS A 32 -9.09 2.88 1.70
C HIS A 32 -8.47 3.66 0.55
N TYR A 33 -8.36 3.02 -0.62
CA TYR A 33 -8.13 3.73 -1.87
C TYR A 33 -8.96 3.19 -3.02
N GLU A 34 -9.10 4.02 -4.03
CA GLU A 34 -9.53 3.68 -5.38
C GLU A 34 -8.54 4.22 -6.40
N THR A 35 -8.22 3.43 -7.43
CA THR A 35 -7.35 3.82 -8.53
C THR A 35 -8.15 3.92 -9.82
N LEU A 36 -7.98 5.03 -10.53
CA LEU A 36 -8.70 5.38 -11.73
C LEU A 36 -7.71 5.62 -12.88
N LYS A 37 -7.92 4.91 -13.99
CA LYS A 37 -7.19 5.09 -15.26
C LYS A 37 -8.00 5.99 -16.18
N PRO A 38 -7.45 7.10 -16.70
CA PRO A 38 -8.11 7.87 -17.76
C PRO A 38 -8.40 6.98 -18.97
N LYS A 39 -9.61 7.05 -19.54
CA LYS A 39 -10.01 6.31 -20.75
C LYS A 39 -9.25 6.79 -21.98
N ASP A 40 -9.06 8.09 -22.10
CA ASP A 40 -8.29 8.72 -23.17
C ASP A 40 -6.87 9.11 -22.72
N PRO A 41 -5.87 9.10 -23.63
CA PRO A 41 -4.51 9.52 -23.30
C PRO A 41 -4.47 10.95 -22.75
N VAL A 42 -3.77 11.13 -21.63
CA VAL A 42 -3.65 12.42 -20.96
C VAL A 42 -2.63 13.29 -21.69
N LYS A 43 -3.11 14.41 -22.26
CA LYS A 43 -2.26 15.40 -22.91
C LYS A 43 -1.71 16.38 -21.87
N PRO A 44 -0.40 16.69 -21.87
CA PRO A 44 0.19 17.61 -20.90
C PRO A 44 -0.47 18.99 -20.81
N GLU A 45 -1.09 19.46 -21.90
CA GLU A 45 -1.72 20.77 -22.00
C GLU A 45 -3.12 20.80 -21.37
N VAL A 46 -3.79 19.65 -21.32
CA VAL A 46 -5.17 19.50 -20.82
C VAL A 46 -5.17 18.99 -19.38
N GLY A 47 -4.19 18.17 -18.99
CA GLY A 47 -4.14 17.54 -17.69
C GLY A 47 -5.14 16.40 -17.53
N MET A 48 -5.29 15.94 -16.29
CA MET A 48 -6.19 14.83 -15.95
C MET A 48 -7.67 15.23 -16.14
N PRO A 49 -8.53 14.36 -16.71
CA PRO A 49 -9.96 14.65 -16.85
C PRO A 49 -10.64 15.07 -15.54
N GLU A 50 -11.65 15.94 -15.63
CA GLU A 50 -12.40 16.37 -14.45
C GLU A 50 -13.51 15.39 -14.07
N SER A 51 -14.24 14.86 -15.06
CA SER A 51 -15.36 13.96 -14.82
C SER A 51 -14.86 12.58 -14.43
N ARG A 52 -15.50 11.99 -13.43
CA ARG A 52 -15.24 10.60 -13.03
C ARG A 52 -15.59 9.60 -14.14
N ASP A 53 -16.56 9.93 -14.99
CA ASP A 53 -17.02 9.03 -16.07
C ASP A 53 -15.97 8.84 -17.17
N ASP A 54 -14.93 9.68 -17.20
CA ASP A 54 -13.81 9.59 -18.14
C ASP A 54 -12.71 8.62 -17.65
N TYR A 55 -13.01 7.82 -16.62
CA TYR A 55 -12.07 6.88 -16.01
C TYR A 55 -12.61 5.46 -15.97
N ASP A 56 -11.69 4.50 -16.07
CA ASP A 56 -11.89 3.12 -15.70
C ASP A 56 -11.33 2.86 -14.29
N VAL A 57 -12.06 2.09 -13.47
CA VAL A 57 -11.62 1.72 -12.13
C VAL A 57 -10.66 0.52 -12.25
N ILE A 58 -9.41 0.68 -11.81
CA ILE A 58 -8.44 -0.42 -11.76
C ILE A 58 -8.59 -1.18 -10.45
N ASP A 59 -8.51 -0.48 -9.32
CA ASP A 59 -8.58 -1.10 -8.00
C ASP A 59 -9.51 -0.30 -7.09
N ASN A 60 -10.25 -0.99 -6.23
CA ASN A 60 -11.06 -0.34 -5.19
C ASN A 60 -11.08 -1.21 -3.93
N THR A 61 -10.38 -0.78 -2.88
CA THR A 61 -10.26 -1.52 -1.62
C THR A 61 -11.60 -1.85 -0.95
N ARG A 62 -12.67 -1.11 -1.24
CA ARG A 62 -14.01 -1.35 -0.67
C ARG A 62 -14.80 -2.43 -1.41
N ARG A 63 -14.45 -2.73 -2.67
CA ARG A 63 -15.08 -3.82 -3.42
C ARG A 63 -14.48 -5.15 -3.00
N SER A 64 -15.29 -6.19 -2.93
CA SER A 64 -14.78 -7.56 -2.73
C SER A 64 -14.06 -8.07 -3.97
N TRP A 65 -13.26 -9.13 -3.80
CA TRP A 65 -12.71 -9.90 -4.91
C TRP A 65 -13.81 -10.31 -5.92
N PRO A 66 -13.58 -10.25 -7.25
CA PRO A 66 -12.34 -9.85 -7.94
C PRO A 66 -12.17 -8.34 -8.17
N GLY A 67 -13.19 -7.53 -7.86
CA GLY A 67 -13.19 -6.09 -8.14
C GLY A 67 -12.45 -5.21 -7.12
N GLY A 68 -11.79 -5.82 -6.13
CA GLY A 68 -11.12 -5.15 -5.02
C GLY A 68 -10.65 -6.11 -3.93
N TYR A 69 -10.38 -5.59 -2.73
CA TYR A 69 -9.80 -6.37 -1.63
C TYR A 69 -10.76 -6.63 -0.46
N GLY A 70 -11.92 -5.96 -0.44
CA GLY A 70 -12.97 -6.10 0.59
C GLY A 70 -12.61 -5.55 1.97
N LYS A 71 -11.44 -4.91 2.13
CA LYS A 71 -10.94 -4.36 3.40
C LYS A 71 -9.99 -3.18 3.16
N PRO A 72 -9.84 -2.28 4.14
CA PRO A 72 -8.79 -1.25 4.10
C PRO A 72 -7.40 -1.89 4.07
N LEU A 73 -6.42 -1.13 3.58
CA LEU A 73 -5.01 -1.51 3.60
C LEU A 73 -4.27 -0.80 4.72
N GLU A 74 -3.16 -1.43 5.11
CA GLU A 74 -2.20 -0.89 6.07
C GLU A 74 -0.89 -0.56 5.35
N LEU A 75 -0.37 0.64 5.63
CA LEU A 75 0.97 1.04 5.22
C LEU A 75 1.78 1.41 6.47
N ILE A 76 3.04 0.97 6.52
CA ILE A 76 3.98 1.34 7.57
C ILE A 76 5.06 2.22 6.96
N PHE A 77 5.16 3.44 7.47
CA PHE A 77 6.10 4.45 6.99
C PHE A 77 7.55 4.07 7.24
N GLY A 78 8.43 4.41 6.29
CA GLY A 78 9.88 4.20 6.41
C GLY A 78 10.34 2.76 6.21
N LYS A 79 9.41 1.82 5.99
CA LYS A 79 9.75 0.51 5.41
C LYS A 79 9.86 0.70 3.90
N LYS A 80 10.77 -0.01 3.23
CA LYS A 80 10.92 0.07 1.76
C LYS A 80 9.66 -0.45 1.08
N PHE A 81 8.64 0.40 0.97
CA PHE A 81 7.41 0.09 0.26
C PHE A 81 7.71 0.08 -1.24
N GLN A 82 7.06 -0.82 -1.97
CA GLN A 82 7.29 -0.95 -3.41
C GLN A 82 6.66 0.21 -4.22
N LEU A 83 5.95 1.13 -3.57
CA LEU A 83 5.32 2.29 -4.19
C LEU A 83 5.44 3.55 -3.30
N PRO A 84 6.61 4.20 -3.25
CA PRO A 84 6.92 5.27 -2.29
C PRO A 84 5.96 6.47 -2.34
N VAL A 85 5.34 6.73 -3.50
CA VAL A 85 4.41 7.84 -3.67
C VAL A 85 3.17 7.74 -2.75
N PHE A 86 2.80 6.55 -2.30
CA PHE A 86 1.71 6.38 -1.33
C PHE A 86 2.06 7.00 0.04
N GLU A 87 3.30 6.85 0.51
CA GLU A 87 3.74 7.52 1.73
C GLU A 87 3.66 9.04 1.59
N THR A 88 4.10 9.57 0.44
CA THR A 88 4.03 11.00 0.14
C THR A 88 2.58 11.51 0.16
N CYS A 89 1.65 10.77 -0.42
CA CYS A 89 0.23 11.15 -0.43
C CYS A 89 -0.36 11.13 0.98
N LEU A 90 -0.22 10.01 1.70
CA LEU A 90 -0.83 9.81 3.01
C LEU A 90 -0.25 10.75 4.08
N ARG A 91 1.04 11.08 4.01
CA ARG A 91 1.71 12.05 4.90
C ARG A 91 1.06 13.44 4.88
N SER A 92 0.40 13.79 3.78
CA SER A 92 -0.26 15.08 3.63
C SER A 92 -1.68 15.13 4.19
N MET A 93 -2.24 13.99 4.64
CA MET A 93 -3.65 13.86 4.97
C MET A 93 -3.92 13.98 6.46
N LEU A 94 -5.08 14.54 6.80
CA LEU A 94 -5.69 14.42 8.13
C LEU A 94 -6.41 13.07 8.28
N VAL A 95 -6.58 12.62 9.52
CA VAL A 95 -7.45 11.47 9.81
C VAL A 95 -8.89 11.79 9.36
N ASP A 96 -9.58 10.81 8.79
CA ASP A 96 -10.92 10.91 8.19
C ASP A 96 -10.97 11.78 6.91
N GLU A 97 -9.82 12.20 6.37
CA GLU A 97 -9.75 12.96 5.12
C GLU A 97 -9.99 12.05 3.91
N VAL A 98 -10.73 12.56 2.93
CA VAL A 98 -10.82 11.98 1.58
C VAL A 98 -10.16 12.92 0.59
N SER A 99 -9.11 12.44 -0.08
CA SER A 99 -8.34 13.24 -1.04
C SER A 99 -8.09 12.51 -2.34
N GLN A 100 -8.20 13.26 -3.42
CA GLN A 100 -7.79 12.88 -4.75
C GLN A 100 -6.32 13.25 -4.96
N PHE A 101 -5.56 12.36 -5.60
CA PHE A 101 -4.18 12.58 -6.01
C PHE A 101 -4.02 12.17 -7.47
N ASP A 102 -3.67 13.13 -8.31
CA ASP A 102 -3.32 12.90 -9.70
C ASP A 102 -1.81 12.69 -9.78
N ILE A 103 -1.38 11.47 -10.07
CA ILE A 103 0.02 11.03 -9.97
C ILE A 103 0.59 10.80 -11.37
N GLU A 104 1.73 11.43 -11.64
CA GLU A 104 2.48 11.30 -12.89
C GLU A 104 3.02 9.88 -13.08
N LEU A 105 3.11 9.46 -14.35
CA LEU A 105 3.54 8.11 -14.73
C LEU A 105 4.91 7.71 -14.13
N SER A 106 5.83 8.67 -13.98
CA SER A 106 7.18 8.42 -13.46
C SER A 106 7.19 7.86 -12.03
N GLU A 107 6.12 8.06 -11.27
CA GLU A 107 5.97 7.57 -9.89
C GLU A 107 5.22 6.24 -9.80
N LEU A 108 4.78 5.68 -10.94
CA LEU A 108 3.84 4.56 -11.02
C LEU A 108 4.40 3.30 -11.69
N CYS A 109 5.69 3.27 -12.05
CA CYS A 109 6.31 2.13 -12.74
C CYS A 109 6.11 0.78 -12.03
N THR A 110 6.05 0.77 -10.70
CA THR A 110 5.87 -0.44 -9.89
C THR A 110 4.40 -0.75 -9.56
N TYR A 111 3.47 0.17 -9.86
CA TYR A 111 2.07 0.05 -9.48
C TYR A 111 1.41 -1.25 -9.97
N PRO A 112 1.54 -1.67 -11.25
CA PRO A 112 0.92 -2.91 -11.71
C PRO A 112 1.34 -4.14 -10.89
N MET A 113 2.63 -4.23 -10.54
CA MET A 113 3.15 -5.36 -9.76
C MET A 113 2.68 -5.31 -8.30
N VAL A 114 2.55 -4.12 -7.71
CA VAL A 114 2.02 -3.96 -6.35
C VAL A 114 0.54 -4.32 -6.31
N SER A 115 -0.25 -3.84 -7.28
CA SER A 115 -1.66 -4.19 -7.41
C SER A 115 -1.85 -5.69 -7.59
N LYS A 116 -1.06 -6.33 -8.47
CA LYS A 116 -1.06 -7.79 -8.63
C LYS A 116 -0.87 -8.53 -7.30
N LYS A 117 0.14 -8.15 -6.51
CA LYS A 117 0.40 -8.78 -5.21
C LYS A 117 -0.77 -8.61 -4.25
N LEU A 118 -1.36 -7.42 -4.19
CA LEU A 118 -2.52 -7.15 -3.34
C LEU A 118 -3.74 -7.96 -3.78
N ARG A 119 -3.97 -8.08 -5.09
CA ARG A 119 -5.02 -8.93 -5.68
C ARG A 119 -4.81 -10.40 -5.32
N ASP A 120 -3.61 -10.94 -5.50
CA ASP A 120 -3.27 -12.32 -5.19
C ASP A 120 -3.49 -12.64 -3.69
N LEU A 121 -3.18 -11.69 -2.79
CA LEU A 121 -3.43 -11.84 -1.35
C LEU A 121 -4.92 -11.78 -0.98
N ALA A 122 -5.73 -11.06 -1.75
CA ALA A 122 -7.17 -10.94 -1.52
C ALA A 122 -7.98 -12.08 -2.15
N LYS A 123 -7.42 -12.76 -3.15
CA LYS A 123 -8.05 -13.88 -3.85
C LYS A 123 -8.37 -15.01 -2.87
N PRO A 124 -9.64 -15.48 -2.80
CA PRO A 124 -9.99 -16.64 -1.99
C PRO A 124 -9.19 -17.86 -2.43
N HIS A 125 -8.48 -18.49 -1.49
CA HIS A 125 -7.80 -19.75 -1.76
C HIS A 125 -8.80 -20.90 -1.57
N ASP A 126 -9.03 -21.70 -2.62
CA ASP A 126 -9.77 -22.95 -2.47
C ASP A 126 -8.98 -23.86 -1.52
N LYS A 127 -9.62 -24.30 -0.44
CA LYS A 127 -9.04 -25.16 0.61
C LYS A 127 -8.66 -26.58 0.11
N GLY A 128 -8.63 -26.82 -1.20
CA GLY A 128 -8.49 -28.13 -1.83
C GLY A 128 -7.18 -28.41 -2.58
N HIS A 129 -6.30 -27.42 -2.79
CA HIS A 129 -5.05 -27.65 -3.50
C HIS A 129 -3.83 -27.19 -2.68
N SER A 130 -3.25 -28.16 -1.98
CA SER A 130 -1.87 -28.10 -1.52
C SER A 130 -0.95 -28.28 -2.72
N HIS A 131 -0.30 -27.19 -3.16
CA HIS A 131 1.02 -27.09 -3.82
C HIS A 131 1.26 -25.58 -3.94
N GLY A 132 2.21 -24.98 -3.22
CA GLY A 132 3.64 -25.17 -3.44
C GLY A 132 4.10 -24.15 -4.47
N HIS A 133 4.64 -23.03 -3.99
CA HIS A 133 5.84 -22.33 -4.47
C HIS A 133 5.78 -20.87 -4.01
N ASP A 134 6.71 -20.50 -3.11
CA ASP A 134 7.25 -19.15 -3.07
C ASP A 134 7.38 -18.66 -4.51
N SER A 135 6.67 -17.58 -4.86
CA SER A 135 6.66 -17.02 -6.21
C SER A 135 8.02 -16.37 -6.49
N HIS A 136 9.05 -17.20 -6.70
CA HIS A 136 10.28 -16.77 -7.30
C HIS A 136 9.93 -16.32 -8.71
N MET A 137 9.94 -15.00 -8.94
CA MET A 137 9.72 -14.45 -10.28
C MET A 137 10.90 -14.85 -11.16
N CYS A 138 10.78 -15.99 -11.84
CA CYS A 138 11.67 -16.34 -12.95
C CYS A 138 11.44 -15.34 -14.09
N ALA A 139 12.49 -14.99 -14.83
CA ALA A 139 12.40 -14.06 -15.97
C ALA A 139 11.33 -14.48 -17.02
N ALA A 140 11.07 -15.78 -17.16
CA ALA A 140 10.01 -16.31 -18.03
C ALA A 140 8.58 -15.96 -17.57
N ALA A 141 8.35 -15.74 -16.28
CA ALA A 141 7.05 -15.35 -15.74
C ALA A 141 6.69 -13.89 -16.09
N LEU A 142 7.69 -13.03 -16.35
CA LEU A 142 7.46 -11.65 -16.81
C LEU A 142 6.86 -11.61 -18.22
N SER A 143 7.09 -12.64 -19.04
CA SER A 143 6.53 -12.75 -20.39
C SER A 143 5.04 -13.12 -20.41
N ALA A 144 4.47 -13.56 -19.28
CA ALA A 144 3.10 -14.06 -19.20
C ALA A 144 2.07 -12.99 -18.77
N GLY A 145 2.50 -11.75 -18.52
CA GLY A 145 1.65 -10.71 -17.96
C GLY A 145 1.39 -10.89 -16.45
N THR A 146 0.47 -10.10 -15.92
CA THR A 146 0.05 -10.11 -14.52
C THR A 146 -1.03 -11.14 -14.24
N GLY A 147 -1.74 -11.62 -15.27
CA GLY A 147 -2.94 -12.43 -15.15
C GLY A 147 -4.21 -11.62 -14.84
N TYR A 148 -4.13 -10.29 -14.97
CA TYR A 148 -5.24 -9.35 -14.78
C TYR A 148 -5.30 -8.37 -15.95
N ASP A 149 -6.38 -8.42 -16.72
CA ASP A 149 -6.50 -7.66 -17.98
C ASP A 149 -6.28 -6.15 -17.79
N GLU A 150 -6.80 -5.55 -16.70
CA GLU A 150 -6.66 -4.11 -16.46
C GLU A 150 -5.20 -3.71 -16.15
N LEU A 151 -4.45 -4.59 -15.48
CA LEU A 151 -3.04 -4.36 -15.18
C LEU A 151 -2.15 -4.62 -16.39
N ASP A 152 -2.50 -5.61 -17.21
CA ASP A 152 -1.80 -5.92 -18.46
C ASP A 152 -1.99 -4.83 -19.50
N GLU A 153 -3.20 -4.26 -19.56
CA GLU A 153 -3.47 -3.08 -20.37
C GLU A 153 -2.68 -1.87 -19.85
N LEU A 154 -2.66 -1.62 -18.54
CA LEU A 154 -1.87 -0.52 -17.95
C LEU A 154 -0.36 -0.68 -18.20
N MET A 155 0.18 -1.91 -18.23
CA MET A 155 1.58 -2.14 -18.59
C MET A 155 1.85 -1.88 -20.08
N ARG A 156 0.89 -2.19 -20.97
CA ARG A 156 1.01 -1.97 -22.41
C ARG A 156 0.86 -0.49 -22.78
N ASP A 157 -0.02 0.21 -22.08
CA ASP A 157 -0.31 1.62 -22.24
C ASP A 157 -0.21 2.35 -20.90
N PRO A 158 1.02 2.67 -20.43
CA PRO A 158 1.23 3.31 -19.14
C PRO A 158 0.70 4.75 -19.14
N ARG A 159 -0.06 5.09 -18.10
CA ARG A 159 -0.71 6.40 -17.95
C ARG A 159 -0.50 6.98 -16.55
N PRO A 160 -0.57 8.31 -16.39
CA PRO A 160 -0.82 8.89 -15.07
C PRO A 160 -2.15 8.37 -14.53
N LEU A 161 -2.24 8.22 -13.21
CA LEU A 161 -3.40 7.63 -12.54
C LEU A 161 -3.93 8.60 -11.48
N ARG A 162 -5.25 8.54 -11.28
CA ARG A 162 -5.92 9.24 -10.19
C ARG A 162 -6.18 8.26 -9.05
N PHE A 163 -5.71 8.62 -7.86
CA PHE A 163 -5.96 7.88 -6.63
C PHE A 163 -6.92 8.67 -5.75
N ILE A 164 -7.93 8.01 -5.22
CA ILE A 164 -8.79 8.59 -4.18
C ILE A 164 -8.51 7.83 -2.90
N PHE A 165 -7.84 8.48 -1.95
CA PHE A 165 -7.57 7.94 -0.62
C PHE A 165 -8.62 8.39 0.37
N HIS A 166 -8.94 7.50 1.31
CA HIS A 166 -9.66 7.82 2.53
C HIS A 166 -8.85 7.30 3.72
N LEU A 167 -8.24 8.22 4.47
CA LEU A 167 -7.40 7.88 5.61
C LEU A 167 -8.26 7.63 6.84
N LEU A 168 -8.30 6.40 7.34
CA LEU A 168 -9.18 5.99 8.45
C LEU A 168 -8.55 6.26 9.81
N SER A 169 -7.29 5.89 9.98
CA SER A 169 -6.57 6.07 11.23
C SER A 169 -5.06 6.08 11.02
N VAL A 170 -4.36 6.66 11.99
CA VAL A 170 -2.91 6.65 12.09
C VAL A 170 -2.55 6.19 13.50
N THR A 171 -1.65 5.22 13.60
CA THR A 171 -1.21 4.62 14.86
C THR A 171 0.30 4.78 14.97
N GLN A 172 0.75 5.30 16.12
CA GLN A 172 2.17 5.52 16.39
C GLN A 172 2.89 4.19 16.65
N PRO A 173 4.21 4.10 16.38
CA PRO A 173 4.99 2.87 16.57
C PRO A 173 4.83 2.21 17.95
N GLU A 174 4.63 2.99 19.00
CA GLU A 174 4.51 2.54 20.39
C GLU A 174 3.11 2.05 20.74
N GLU A 175 2.12 2.30 19.87
CA GLU A 175 0.71 1.98 20.10
C GLU A 175 0.31 0.63 19.49
N TYR A 176 1.25 -0.08 18.85
CA TYR A 176 0.99 -1.41 18.29
C TYR A 176 2.20 -2.35 18.38
N GLU A 177 1.94 -3.65 18.52
CA GLU A 177 2.97 -4.67 18.39
C GLU A 177 3.18 -5.02 16.91
N ALA A 178 4.42 -4.90 16.45
CA ALA A 178 4.76 -5.20 15.07
C ALA A 178 4.67 -6.70 14.78
N GLU A 179 3.91 -7.06 13.75
CA GLU A 179 3.83 -8.45 13.30
C GLU A 179 5.14 -8.88 12.62
N GLY A 180 5.42 -10.20 12.59
CA GLY A 180 6.70 -10.72 12.08
C GLY A 180 7.02 -10.35 10.63
N TRP A 181 6.02 -10.12 9.78
CA TRP A 181 6.21 -9.65 8.39
C TRP A 181 6.58 -8.17 8.30
N GLN A 182 6.35 -7.42 9.38
CA GLN A 182 6.65 -6.00 9.46
C GLN A 182 8.11 -5.81 9.89
N LEU A 183 8.73 -6.73 10.62
CA LEU A 183 10.10 -6.59 11.11
C LEU A 183 11.13 -6.75 9.97
N THR A 184 12.11 -5.86 9.93
CA THR A 184 13.33 -6.03 9.13
C THR A 184 14.16 -7.20 9.65
N SER A 185 15.12 -7.70 8.86
CA SER A 185 16.00 -8.79 9.28
C SER A 185 16.78 -8.45 10.57
N GLU A 186 17.17 -7.19 10.74
CA GLU A 186 17.87 -6.70 11.92
C GLU A 186 16.92 -6.59 13.14
N GLU A 187 15.74 -5.98 12.97
CA GLU A 187 14.72 -5.92 14.02
C GLU A 187 14.29 -7.31 14.47
N LYS A 188 14.16 -8.26 13.54
CA LYS A 188 13.85 -9.66 13.84
C LYS A 188 14.97 -10.35 14.63
N MET A 189 16.22 -10.01 14.36
CA MET A 189 17.37 -10.55 15.12
C MET A 189 17.37 -10.02 16.55
N GLN A 190 17.12 -8.71 16.72
CA GLN A 190 17.02 -8.08 18.03
C GLN A 190 15.82 -8.62 18.83
N SER A 191 14.66 -8.81 18.19
CA SER A 191 13.47 -9.32 18.87
C SER A 191 13.69 -10.74 19.42
N VAL A 192 14.43 -11.60 18.70
CA VAL A 192 14.81 -12.94 19.18
C VAL A 192 15.67 -12.83 20.45
N GLU A 193 16.62 -11.90 20.49
CA GLU A 193 17.46 -11.71 21.66
C GLU A 193 16.67 -11.18 22.86
N THR A 194 15.78 -10.21 22.66
CA THR A 194 14.87 -9.71 23.71
C THR A 194 13.97 -10.81 24.25
N LEU A 195 13.33 -11.60 23.37
CA LEU A 195 12.47 -12.72 23.77
C LEU A 195 13.25 -13.79 24.52
N ARG A 196 14.50 -14.09 24.12
CA ARG A 196 15.38 -15.01 24.85
C ARG A 196 15.68 -14.50 26.26
N LEU A 197 15.99 -13.22 26.41
CA LEU A 197 16.28 -12.61 27.71
C LEU A 197 15.05 -12.59 28.62
N GLN A 198 13.88 -12.21 28.10
CA GLN A 198 12.61 -12.25 28.82
C GLN A 198 12.24 -13.69 29.22
N GLY A 199 12.41 -14.65 28.31
CA GLY A 199 12.19 -16.07 28.60
C GLY A 199 13.10 -16.59 29.71
N ASN A 200 14.39 -16.21 29.69
CA ASN A 200 15.34 -16.56 30.76
C ASN A 200 14.93 -15.92 32.10
N GLN A 201 14.50 -14.66 32.11
CA GLN A 201 14.01 -14.00 33.32
C GLN A 201 12.77 -14.68 33.88
N LEU A 202 11.78 -15.00 33.04
CA LEU A 202 10.57 -15.72 33.47
C LEU A 202 10.87 -17.12 33.98
N PHE A 203 11.81 -17.84 33.34
CA PHE A 203 12.26 -19.15 33.79
C PHE A 203 12.95 -19.08 35.16
N SER A 204 13.89 -18.15 35.33
CA SER A 204 14.49 -17.89 36.64
C SER A 204 13.44 -17.48 37.68
N GLN A 205 12.41 -16.73 37.27
CA GLN A 205 11.33 -16.32 38.15
C GLN A 205 10.48 -17.48 38.66
N TYR A 206 10.06 -18.33 37.74
CA TYR A 206 9.37 -19.56 38.07
C TYR A 206 10.23 -20.47 38.95
N HIS A 207 11.53 -20.57 38.69
CA HIS A 207 12.42 -21.46 39.43
C HIS A 207 12.70 -21.00 40.88
N TRP A 208 12.66 -19.69 41.17
CA TRP A 208 12.76 -19.20 42.56
C TRP A 208 11.42 -19.25 43.32
N ALA A 209 10.29 -19.27 42.62
CA ALA A 209 8.97 -19.33 43.24
C ALA A 209 8.52 -20.75 43.63
N VAL A 210 9.23 -21.78 43.14
CA VAL A 210 8.89 -23.21 43.33
C VAL A 210 9.90 -23.94 44.24
N ASN A 211 10.87 -23.20 44.81
CA ASN A 211 11.76 -23.66 45.89
C ASN A 211 11.41 -22.92 47.19
#